data_AF-A0A7C5Z8S9-F1
#
_entry.id   AF-A0A7C5Z8S9-F1
#
_cell.length_a   1.000
_cell.length_b   1.000
_cell.length_c   1.000
_cell.angle_alpha   90.00
_cell.angle_beta   90.00
_cell.angle_gamma   90.00
#
_symmetry.space_group_name_H-M   'P 1'
#
loop_
_entity.id
_entity.type
_entity.pdbx_description
1 polymer ?
#
loop_
_entity_poly.entity_id
_entity_poly.type
_entity_poly.pdbx_seq_one_letter_code
_entity_poly.pdbx_strand_id
1 'polypeptide(L)' 'MIIGLIILLLIILFLPFLVKKVEHNLEYFLFLMGIVGVIISKQMSLELFEHILQNKLLYYIT' A
#
# COMPACT_ATOMS: atom_id res chain seq x y z
N MET A 1 -12.32 0.71 10.31
CA MET A 1 -11.82 0.38 8.95
C MET A 1 -11.73 1.63 8.08
N ILE A 2 -12.86 2.30 7.79
CA ILE A 2 -12.90 3.47 6.89
C ILE A 2 -12.11 4.68 7.45
N ILE A 3 -12.27 5.02 8.73
CA ILE A 3 -11.57 6.16 9.36
C ILE A 3 -10.04 6.03 9.28
N GLY A 4 -9.50 4.82 9.51
CA GLY A 4 -8.06 4.59 9.43
C GLY A 4 -7.50 4.78 8.02
N LEU A 5 -8.26 4.38 7.00
CA LEU A 5 -7.88 4.58 5.60
C LEU A 5 -8.01 6.05 5.16
N ILE A 6 -9.01 6.77 5.65
CA ILE A 6 -9.13 8.22 5.41
C ILE A 6 -7.93 8.96 5.99
N ILE A 7 -7.52 8.62 7.22
CA ILE A 7 -6.34 9.20 7.86
C ILE A 7 -5.08 8.85 7.07
N LEU A 8 -4.92 7.59 6.66
CA LEU A 8 -3.79 7.16 5.83
C LEU A 8 -3.72 7.94 4.51
N LEU A 9 -4.85 8.13 3.84
CA LEU A 9 -4.95 8.91 2.61
C LEU A 9 -4.48 10.35 2.82
N LEU A 10 -4.95 11.00 3.89
CA LEU A 10 -4.52 12.37 4.23
C LEU A 10 -3.01 12.41 4.51
N ILE A 11 -2.46 11.43 5.22
CA ILE A 11 -1.02 11.35 5.47
C ILE A 11 -0.24 11.19 4.17
N ILE A 12 -0.63 10.26 3.29
CA ILE A 12 0.03 10.03 2.01
C ILE A 12 0.02 11.31 1.16
N LEU A 13 -1.10 12.04 1.19
CA LEU A 13 -1.24 13.25 0.40
C LEU A 13 -0.40 14.40 0.98
N PHE A 14 -0.49 14.68 2.28
CA PHE A 14 0.08 15.90 2.86
C PHE A 14 1.53 15.74 3.36
N LEU A 15 1.92 14.56 3.83
CA LEU A 15 3.24 14.34 4.41
C LEU A 15 4.42 14.56 3.43
N PRO A 16 4.36 14.16 2.13
CA PRO A 16 5.46 14.46 1.21
C PRO A 16 5.64 15.96 0.98
N PHE A 17 4.57 16.76 1.00
CA PHE A 17 4.66 18.21 0.84
C PHE A 17 5.22 18.92 2.09
N LEU A 18 5.04 18.33 3.27
CA LEU A 18 5.52 18.88 4.55
C LEU A 18 6.98 18.50 4.84
N VAL A 19 7.46 17.37 4.30
CA VAL A 19 8.78 16.81 4.61
C VAL A 19 9.60 16.59 3.35
N LYS A 20 10.55 17.48 3.07
CA LYS A 20 11.47 17.39 1.89
C LYS A 20 12.25 16.07 1.79
N LYS A 21 12.51 15.41 2.93
CA LYS A 21 13.17 14.08 2.95
C LYS A 21 12.28 12.97 2.39
N VAL A 22 10.97 13.08 2.63
CA VAL A 22 9.94 12.19 2.09
C VAL A 22 9.71 12.51 0.62
N GLU A 23 9.67 13.79 0.24
CA GLU A 23 9.61 14.25 -1.15
C GLU A 23 10.76 13.66 -1.99
N HIS A 24 11.99 13.73 -1.48
CA HIS A 24 13.17 13.20 -2.19
C HIS A 24 13.14 11.68 -2.38
N ASN A 25 12.48 10.95 -1.48
CA ASN A 25 12.37 9.49 -1.50
C ASN A 25 10.91 9.05 -1.58
N LEU A 26 10.15 9.69 -2.48
CA LEU A 26 8.70 9.52 -2.58
C LEU A 26 8.30 8.05 -2.79
N GLU A 27 9.07 7.33 -3.61
CA GLU A 27 8.82 5.92 -3.92
C GLU A 27 8.90 5.03 -2.67
N TYR A 28 9.97 5.17 -1.87
CA TYR A 28 10.13 4.42 -0.61
C TYR A 28 9.01 4.76 0.38
N PHE A 29 8.60 6.01 0.43
CA PHE A 29 7.49 6.45 1.27
C PHE A 29 6.16 5.82 0.85
N LEU A 30 5.82 5.88 -0.45
CA LEU A 30 4.59 5.30 -0.98
C LEU A 30 4.56 3.79 -0.79
N PHE A 31 5.70 3.11 -0.95
CA PHE A 31 5.83 1.68 -0.72
C PHE A 31 5.53 1.31 0.74
N LEU A 32 6.16 2.00 1.70
CA LEU A 32 5.90 1.82 3.13
C LEU A 32 4.44 2.11 3.49
N MET A 33 3.87 3.20 2.96
CA MET A 33 2.48 3.56 3.20
C MET A 33 1.50 2.54 2.60
N GLY A 34 1.84 1.91 1.48
CA GLY A 34 1.10 0.79 0.90
C GLY A 34 1.04 -0.41 1.85
N ILE A 35 2.18 -0.81 2.42
CA ILE A 35 2.24 -1.92 3.41
C ILE A 35 1.37 -1.59 4.63
N VAL A 36 1.49 -0.37 5.16
CA VAL A 36 0.69 0.09 6.30
C VAL A 36 -0.80 0.08 5.95
N GLY A 37 -1.18 0.51 4.74
CA GLY A 37 -2.57 0.49 4.29
C GLY A 37 -3.17 -0.90 4.20
N VAL A 38 -2.39 -1.88 3.72
CA VAL A 38 -2.78 -3.30 3.66
C VAL A 38 -2.98 -3.89 5.06
N ILE A 39 -2.16 -3.49 6.03
CA ILE A 39 -2.31 -3.90 7.43
C ILE A 39 -3.55 -3.26 8.07
N ILE A 40 -3.75 -1.95 7.91
CA ILE A 40 -4.87 -1.20 8.50
C ILE A 40 -6.23 -1.62 7.93
N SER A 41 -6.28 -1.89 6.63
CA SER A 41 -7.47 -2.41 5.97
C SER A 41 -7.81 -3.84 6.39
N LYS A 42 -6.88 -4.56 7.03
CA LYS A 42 -6.97 -6.00 7.32
C LYS A 42 -7.40 -6.80 6.08
N GLN A 43 -7.05 -6.32 4.88
CA GLN A 43 -7.43 -6.92 3.61
C GLN A 43 -6.48 -8.05 3.19
N MET A 44 -5.45 -8.33 4.00
CA MET A 44 -4.67 -9.57 3.90
C MET A 44 -5.54 -10.76 4.31
N SER A 45 -6.35 -11.27 3.38
CA SER A 45 -6.97 -12.58 3.52
C SER A 45 -6.05 -13.65 2.94
N LEU A 46 -5.99 -14.81 3.61
CA LEU A 46 -5.30 -16.00 3.10
C LEU A 46 -5.84 -16.42 1.72
N GLU A 47 -7.14 -16.20 1.47
CA GLU A 47 -7.76 -16.38 0.15
C GLU A 47 -7.17 -15.47 -0.94
N LEU A 48 -6.83 -14.21 -0.64
CA LEU A 48 -6.21 -13.33 -1.65
C LEU A 48 -4.82 -13.84 -2.04
N PHE A 49 -4.07 -14.35 -1.06
CA PHE A 49 -2.75 -14.90 -1.26
C PHE A 49 -2.81 -16.18 -2.11
N GLU A 50 -3.77 -17.06 -1.83
CA GLU A 50 -4.04 -18.26 -2.64
C GLU A 50 -4.49 -17.90 -4.06
N HIS A 51 -5.38 -16.90 -4.21
CA HIS A 51 -5.82 -16.41 -5.52
C HIS A 51 -4.72 -15.77 -6.35
N ILE A 52 -3.76 -15.06 -5.74
CA ILE A 52 -2.61 -14.50 -6.45
C ILE A 52 -1.68 -15.63 -6.92
N LEU A 53 -1.49 -16.67 -6.10
CA LEU A 53 -0.61 -17.80 -6.41
C LEU A 53 -1.23 -18.78 -7.42
N GLN A 54 -2.56 -18.90 -7.44
CA GLN A 54 -3.31 -19.66 -8.44
C GLN A 54 -3.60 -18.87 -9.73
N ASN A 55 -3.42 -17.55 -9.72
CA ASN A 55 -3.66 -16.74 -10.90
C ASN A 55 -2.56 -16.96 -11.95
N LYS A 56 -2.97 -17.58 -13.05
CA LYS A 56 -2.19 -17.88 -14.26
C LYS A 56 -1.52 -16.63 -14.89
N LEU A 57 -1.95 -15.43 -14.53
CA LEU A 57 -1.36 -14.16 -14.99
C LEU A 57 0.11 -13.99 -14.57
N LEU A 58 0.50 -14.54 -13.41
CA LEU A 58 1.89 -14.50 -12.95
C LEU A 58 2.81 -15.41 -13.80
N TYR A 59 2.24 -16.46 -14.39
CA TYR A 59 2.91 -17.37 -15.32
C TYR A 59 2.97 -16.84 -16.77
N TYR A 60 2.21 -15.79 -17.11
CA TYR A 60 2.12 -15.28 -18.49
C TYR A 60 3.11 -14.14 -18.80
N ILE A 61 3.82 -13.66 -17.79
CA ILE A 61 4.88 -12.63 -17.89
C ILE A 61 6.29 -13.24 -17.93
N THR A 62 6.43 -14.57 -17.98
CA THR A 62 7.67 -15.31 -18.30
C THR A 62 7.46 -16.05 -19.61
#